data_AF-A0A6J7R7J7-F1
#
_entry.id   AF-A0A6J7R7J7-F1
#
_cell.length_a   1.000
_cell.length_b   1.000
_cell.length_c   1.000
_cell.angle_alpha   90.00
_cell.angle_beta   90.00
_cell.angle_gamma   90.00
#
_symmetry.space_group_name_H-M   'P 1'
#
loop_
_entity.id
_entity.type
_entity.pdbx_description
1 polymer ?
#
loop_
_entity_poly.entity_id
_entity_poly.type
_entity_poly.pdbx_seq_one_letter_code
_entity_poly.pdbx_strand_id
1 'polypeptide(L)'
;MDPELAGRAVDALLAAPEVEVERLTKNGLRRFDARGAVVVMRVAPSADSGADCAILTGVVRHVTPSVRPDDVLAALRRVADLVPPVPPRVTRLAQGPLDPVTATVGDPFAPDRSA
;
A
#
# COMPACT_ATOMS: atom_id res chain seq x y z
N MET A 1 -12.11 -2.13 -12.82
CA MET A 1 -11.35 -3.09 -12.01
C MET A 1 -12.32 -3.75 -11.06
N ASP A 2 -12.37 -5.08 -11.12
CA ASP A 2 -13.16 -5.91 -10.20
C ASP A 2 -12.59 -5.82 -8.75
N PRO A 3 -13.40 -5.42 -7.75
CA PRO A 3 -12.99 -5.40 -6.34
C PRO A 3 -12.61 -6.78 -5.80
N GLU A 4 -13.18 -7.87 -6.31
CA GLU A 4 -12.85 -9.21 -5.85
C GLU A 4 -11.44 -9.62 -6.28
N LEU A 5 -11.09 -9.36 -7.55
CA LEU A 5 -9.72 -9.51 -8.04
C LEU A 5 -8.72 -8.67 -7.23
N ALA A 6 -9.05 -7.42 -6.94
CA ALA A 6 -8.21 -6.56 -6.10
C ALA A 6 -8.07 -7.12 -4.68
N GLY A 7 -9.15 -7.65 -4.10
CA GLY A 7 -9.15 -8.32 -2.80
C GLY A 7 -8.17 -9.48 -2.75
N ARG A 8 -8.25 -10.40 -3.73
CA ARG A 8 -7.33 -11.54 -3.84
C ARG A 8 -5.86 -11.11 -3.96
N ALA A 9 -5.59 -10.03 -4.71
CA ALA A 9 -4.24 -9.49 -4.84
C ALA A 9 -3.72 -8.91 -3.51
N VAL A 10 -4.57 -8.22 -2.76
CA VAL A 10 -4.22 -7.70 -1.41
C VAL A 10 -3.96 -8.85 -0.45
N ASP A 11 -4.78 -9.89 -0.45
CA ASP A 11 -4.58 -11.08 0.40
C ASP A 11 -3.25 -11.78 0.07
N ALA A 12 -2.95 -11.96 -1.22
CA ALA A 12 -1.68 -12.54 -1.68
C ALA A 12 -0.47 -11.69 -1.25
N LEU A 13 -0.57 -10.37 -1.37
CA LEU A 13 0.47 -9.46 -0.90
C LEU A 13 0.67 -9.62 0.61
N LEU A 14 -0.41 -9.54 1.41
CA LEU A 14 -0.33 -9.60 2.87
C LEU A 14 0.15 -10.97 3.39
N ALA A 15 -0.14 -12.06 2.67
CA ALA A 15 0.34 -13.40 2.99
C ALA A 15 1.82 -13.63 2.64
N ALA A 16 2.38 -12.86 1.70
CA ALA A 16 3.78 -12.98 1.33
C ALA A 16 4.69 -12.43 2.46
N PRO A 17 5.79 -13.13 2.81
CA PRO A 17 6.74 -12.63 3.79
C PRO A 17 7.59 -11.46 3.24
N GLU A 18 7.87 -11.48 1.94
CA GLU A 18 8.67 -10.48 1.23
C GLU A 18 8.18 -10.37 -0.21
N VAL A 19 8.09 -9.14 -0.74
CA VAL A 19 7.80 -8.90 -2.16
C VAL A 19 8.74 -7.83 -2.66
N GLU A 20 9.76 -8.30 -3.36
CA GLU A 20 10.79 -7.44 -3.87
C GLU A 20 10.32 -6.69 -5.13
N VAL A 21 10.68 -5.42 -5.24
CA VAL A 21 10.35 -4.58 -6.40
C VAL A 21 11.59 -3.82 -6.85
N GLU A 22 11.52 -3.29 -8.06
CA GLU A 22 12.60 -2.52 -8.66
C GLU A 22 12.13 -1.10 -8.97
N ARG A 23 12.96 -0.11 -8.62
CA ARG A 23 12.71 1.30 -8.89
C ARG A 23 13.97 1.97 -9.38
N LEU A 24 13.86 2.72 -10.48
CA LEU A 24 14.95 3.54 -10.97
C LEU A 24 15.25 4.69 -9.99
N THR A 25 16.52 4.90 -9.69
CA THR A 25 17.02 6.00 -8.86
C THR A 25 18.07 6.80 -9.62
N LYS A 26 18.54 7.90 -9.04
CA LYS A 26 19.68 8.66 -9.60
C LYS A 26 20.96 7.84 -9.78
N ASN A 27 21.11 6.74 -9.03
CA ASN A 27 22.27 5.87 -9.06
C ASN A 27 21.98 4.54 -9.80
N GLY A 28 20.92 4.50 -10.62
CA GLY A 28 20.51 3.30 -11.34
C GLY A 28 19.37 2.53 -10.67
N LEU A 29 19.12 1.32 -11.15
CA LEU A 29 18.04 0.46 -10.70
C LEU A 29 18.32 -0.04 -9.28
N ARG A 30 17.35 0.13 -8.37
CA ARG A 30 17.44 -0.36 -7.00
C ARG A 30 16.34 -1.37 -6.75
N ARG A 31 16.73 -2.49 -6.16
CA ARG A 31 15.84 -3.58 -5.74
C ARG A 31 15.66 -3.55 -4.21
N PHE A 32 14.44 -3.74 -3.72
CA PHE A 32 14.12 -3.73 -2.29
C PHE A 32 12.74 -4.35 -2.00
N ASP A 33 12.54 -4.77 -0.76
CA ASP A 33 11.24 -5.28 -0.29
C ASP A 33 10.21 -4.15 -0.13
N ALA A 34 9.10 -4.25 -0.87
CA ALA A 34 7.95 -3.38 -0.71
C ALA A 34 6.95 -3.91 0.33
N ARG A 35 6.87 -5.23 0.51
CA ARG A 35 5.89 -5.89 1.39
C ARG A 35 6.13 -5.54 2.85
N GLY A 36 7.36 -5.53 3.31
CA GLY A 36 7.72 -5.23 4.70
C GLY A 36 7.31 -3.83 5.16
N ALA A 37 7.04 -2.90 4.25
CA ALA A 37 6.52 -1.58 4.59
C ALA A 37 4.99 -1.55 4.74
N VAL A 38 4.25 -2.48 4.13
CA VAL A 38 2.78 -2.49 4.18
C VAL A 38 2.31 -3.07 5.51
N VAL A 39 1.68 -2.24 6.34
CA VAL A 39 1.19 -2.64 7.67
C VAL A 39 -0.19 -3.27 7.55
N VAL A 40 -1.10 -2.59 6.85
CA VAL A 40 -2.45 -3.05 6.55
C VAL A 40 -2.84 -2.55 5.17
N MET A 41 -3.71 -3.31 4.49
CA MET A 41 -4.34 -2.89 3.25
C MET A 41 -5.72 -3.53 3.16
N ARG A 42 -6.69 -2.79 2.64
CA ARG A 42 -8.09 -3.19 2.49
C ARG A 42 -8.62 -2.73 1.14
N VAL A 43 -9.61 -3.45 0.63
CA VAL A 43 -10.29 -3.14 -0.63
C VAL A 43 -11.75 -2.83 -0.36
N ALA A 44 -12.28 -1.81 -1.02
CA ALA A 44 -13.70 -1.50 -1.05
C ALA A 44 -14.14 -1.20 -2.49
N PRO A 45 -15.41 -1.47 -2.86
CA PRO A 45 -15.97 -0.98 -4.11
C PRO A 45 -16.06 0.55 -4.10
N SER A 46 -16.01 1.17 -5.27
CA SER A 46 -16.36 2.58 -5.44
C SER A 46 -17.83 2.81 -5.08
N ALA A 47 -18.12 3.89 -4.33
CA ALA A 47 -19.49 4.30 -4.03
C ALA A 47 -20.20 4.96 -5.22
N ASP A 48 -19.43 5.44 -6.21
CA ASP A 48 -19.97 6.07 -7.42
C ASP A 48 -20.45 4.98 -8.39
N SER A 49 -21.77 4.91 -8.59
CA SER A 49 -22.53 3.88 -9.32
C SER A 49 -22.22 3.73 -10.83
N GLY A 50 -21.14 4.35 -11.33
CA GLY A 50 -20.72 4.30 -12.73
C GLY A 50 -19.23 4.05 -12.95
N ALA A 51 -18.45 3.86 -11.88
CA ALA A 51 -17.03 3.53 -11.98
C ALA A 51 -16.80 2.12 -11.46
N ASP A 52 -16.51 1.18 -12.38
CA ASP A 52 -15.94 -0.14 -12.04
C ASP A 52 -14.54 0.08 -11.46
N CYS A 53 -14.45 0.49 -10.19
CA CYS A 53 -13.21 0.87 -9.53
C CYS A 53 -13.15 0.24 -8.14
N ALA A 54 -11.99 -0.34 -7.84
CA ALA A 54 -11.66 -0.83 -6.52
C ALA A 54 -10.84 0.25 -5.79
N ILE A 55 -11.25 0.59 -4.56
CA ILE A 55 -10.53 1.51 -3.69
C ILE A 55 -9.63 0.71 -2.78
N LEU A 56 -8.31 0.86 -2.94
CA LEU A 56 -7.31 0.27 -2.06
C LEU A 56 -6.92 1.31 -1.00
N THR A 57 -7.16 0.98 0.28
CA THR A 57 -6.75 1.81 1.41
C THR A 57 -5.76 1.03 2.26
N GLY A 58 -4.59 1.60 2.51
CA GLY A 58 -3.58 0.94 3.33
C GLY A 58 -2.69 1.91 4.10
N VAL A 59 -1.99 1.37 5.08
CA VAL A 59 -0.99 2.08 5.87
C VAL A 59 0.39 1.53 5.49
N VAL A 60 1.28 2.42 5.08
CA VAL A 60 2.66 2.09 4.70
C VAL A 60 3.60 2.75 5.70
N ARG A 61 4.42 1.94 6.37
CA ARG A 61 5.44 2.41 7.29
C ARG A 61 6.59 3.04 6.51
N HIS A 62 7.04 4.20 6.97
CA HIS A 62 8.25 4.80 6.43
C HIS A 62 9.46 3.96 6.85
N VAL A 63 10.10 3.31 5.87
CA VAL A 63 11.34 2.54 6.04
C VAL A 63 12.41 3.05 5.06
N THR A 64 13.63 2.52 5.15
CA THR A 64 14.70 2.82 4.20
C THR A 64 15.05 1.57 3.39
N PRO A 65 14.85 1.55 2.05
CA PRO A 65 14.32 2.64 1.21
C PRO A 65 12.82 2.90 1.41
N SER A 66 12.38 4.14 1.16
CA SER A 66 10.96 4.49 1.24
C SER A 66 10.15 3.78 0.16
N VAL A 67 9.05 3.14 0.57
CA VAL A 67 8.08 2.48 -0.31
C VAL A 67 7.02 3.50 -0.72
N ARG A 68 6.91 3.74 -2.02
CA ARG A 68 5.94 4.64 -2.64
C ARG A 68 4.68 3.88 -3.04
N PRO A 69 3.56 4.58 -3.30
CA PRO A 69 2.35 3.96 -3.82
C PRO A 69 2.60 3.11 -5.07
N ASP A 70 3.44 3.56 -6.00
CA ASP A 70 3.78 2.80 -7.22
C ASP A 70 4.55 1.51 -6.92
N ASP A 71 5.37 1.48 -5.86
CA ASP A 71 6.08 0.27 -5.43
C ASP A 71 5.09 -0.76 -4.88
N VAL A 72 4.05 -0.31 -4.17
CA VAL A 72 2.98 -1.20 -3.68
C VAL A 72 2.16 -1.75 -4.85
N LEU A 73 1.86 -0.93 -5.86
CA LEU A 73 1.20 -1.38 -7.08
C LEU A 73 2.06 -2.39 -7.87
N ALA A 74 3.37 -2.15 -7.96
CA ALA A 74 4.31 -3.09 -8.55
C ALA A 74 4.34 -4.43 -7.78
N ALA A 75 4.29 -4.38 -6.45
CA ALA A 75 4.21 -5.57 -5.60
C ALA A 75 2.90 -6.35 -5.84
N LEU A 76 1.75 -5.67 -5.90
CA LEU A 76 0.45 -6.28 -6.21
C LEU A 76 0.45 -6.95 -7.60
N ARG A 77 1.06 -6.31 -8.59
CA ARG A 77 1.26 -6.91 -9.92
C ARG A 77 2.16 -8.15 -9.85
N ARG A 78 3.24 -8.12 -9.05
CA ARG A 78 4.17 -9.25 -8.92
C ARG A 78 3.51 -10.49 -8.29
N VAL A 79 2.62 -10.31 -7.31
CA VAL A 79 2.00 -11.44 -6.59
C VAL A 79 0.73 -11.98 -7.22
N ALA A 80 0.00 -11.14 -7.98
CA ALA A 80 -1.35 -11.50 -8.45
C ALA A 80 -1.68 -10.97 -9.85
N ASP A 81 -0.70 -10.47 -10.60
CA ASP A 81 -0.87 -9.84 -11.92
C ASP A 81 -1.98 -8.78 -11.95
N LEU A 82 -2.15 -8.07 -10.82
CA LEU A 82 -3.12 -6.99 -10.73
C LEU A 82 -2.65 -5.81 -11.59
N VAL A 83 -3.25 -5.65 -12.76
CA VAL A 83 -2.98 -4.53 -13.68
C VAL A 83 -4.21 -3.62 -13.73
N PRO A 84 -4.11 -2.39 -13.20
CA PRO A 84 -5.17 -1.40 -13.37
C PRO A 84 -5.41 -1.08 -14.85
N PRO A 85 -6.67 -1.09 -15.33
CA PRO A 85 -7.00 -0.80 -16.73
C PRO A 85 -6.81 0.69 -17.09
N VAL A 86 -6.74 1.55 -16.07
CA VAL A 86 -6.47 2.99 -16.19
C VAL A 86 -5.41 3.37 -15.15
N PRO A 87 -4.65 4.46 -15.35
CA PRO A 87 -3.70 4.94 -14.37
C PRO A 87 -4.37 5.12 -12.99
N PRO A 88 -3.83 4.50 -11.92
CA PRO A 88 -4.42 4.57 -10.60
C PRO A 88 -4.32 5.99 -10.02
N ARG A 89 -5.35 6.41 -9.31
CA ARG A 89 -5.36 7.68 -8.58
C ARG A 89 -4.87 7.43 -7.16
N VAL A 90 -3.91 8.24 -6.73
CA VAL A 90 -3.25 8.07 -5.44
C VAL A 90 -3.49 9.31 -4.58
N THR A 91 -3.93 9.11 -3.35
CA THR A 91 -4.17 10.19 -2.39
C THR A 91 -3.60 9.81 -1.03
N ARG A 92 -2.84 10.73 -0.42
CA ARG A 92 -2.39 10.57 0.97
C ARG A 92 -3.49 11.07 1.89
N LEU A 93 -4.09 10.16 2.66
CA LEU A 93 -5.17 10.49 3.60
C LEU A 93 -4.66 11.12 4.90
N ALA A 94 -3.53 10.63 5.41
CA ALA A 94 -2.92 11.11 6.65
C ALA A 94 -1.41 10.82 6.67
N GLN A 95 -0.70 11.47 7.60
CA GLN A 95 0.69 11.17 7.93
C GLN A 95 0.96 11.47 9.40
N GLY A 96 1.63 10.56 10.10
CA GLY A 96 1.83 10.63 11.53
C GLY A 96 2.48 9.36 12.10
N PRO A 97 2.58 9.23 13.43
CA PRO A 97 3.06 8.01 14.07
C PRO A 97 2.15 6.81 13.74
N LEU A 98 2.73 5.61 13.72
CA LEU A 98 1.94 4.38 13.59
C LEU A 98 1.35 4.05 14.97
N ASP A 99 0.03 3.91 15.06
CA ASP A 99 -0.60 3.28 16.22
C ASP A 99 -0.49 1.75 16.07
N PRO A 100 0.28 1.05 16.93
CA PRO A 100 0.50 -0.38 16.78
C PRO A 100 -0.73 -1.22 17.17
N VAL A 101 -1.68 -0.66 17.91
CA VAL A 101 -2.89 -1.37 18.36
C VAL A 101 -3.93 -1.40 17.24
N THR A 102 -4.16 -0.25 16.60
CA THR A 102 -5.18 -0.12 15.55
C THR A 102 -4.64 -0.29 14.14
N ALA A 103 -3.30 -0.31 13.98
CA ALA A 103 -2.61 -0.28 12.70
C ALA A 103 -3.04 0.90 11.81
N THR A 104 -3.31 2.06 12.43
CA THR A 104 -3.68 3.30 11.77
C THR A 104 -2.62 4.38 11.95
N VAL A 105 -2.76 5.47 11.20
CA VAL A 105 -1.98 6.69 11.46
C VAL A 105 -2.56 7.38 12.68
N GLY A 106 -1.75 7.55 13.72
CA GLY A 106 -2.11 8.23 14.97
C GLY A 106 -1.98 9.75 14.87
N ASP A 107 -2.49 10.44 15.90
CA ASP A 107 -2.38 11.89 16.04
C ASP A 107 -0.91 12.30 16.32
N PRO A 108 -0.29 13.16 15.49
CA PRO A 108 1.07 13.63 15.71
C PRO A 108 1.25 14.50 16.96
N PHE A 109 0.17 15.04 17.54
CA PHE A 109 0.21 15.86 18.76
C PHE A 109 -0.24 15.13 20.01
N ALA A 110 -0.59 13.84 19.91
CA ALA A 110 -0.93 13.06 21.09
C ALA A 110 0.25 13.07 22.07
N PRO A 111 0.00 13.26 23.38
CA PRO A 111 1.06 13.21 24.39
C PRO A 111 1.75 11.85 24.33
N ASP A 112 3.08 11.88 24.52
CA ASP A 112 3.90 10.67 24.45
C ASP A 112 3.37 9.63 25.45
N ARG A 113 3.07 8.42 24.96
CA ARG A 113 2.49 7.35 25.80
C ARG A 113 3.55 6.66 26.68
N SER A 114 4.80 7.12 26.59
CA SER A 114 5.91 6.73 27.46
C SER A 114 6.47 7.92 28.23
N ALA A 115 6.06 8.06 29.49
CA ALA A 115 6.86 8.62 30.56
C ALA A 115 7.27 7.49 31.51
#